data_AF-A3UJA1-F1
#
_entry.id   AF-A3UJA1-F1
#
_cell.length_a   1.000
_cell.length_b   1.000
_cell.length_c   1.000
_cell.angle_alpha   90.00
_cell.angle_beta   90.00
_cell.angle_gamma   90.00
#
_symmetry.space_group_name_H-M   'P 1'
#
loop_
_entity.id
_entity.type
_entity.pdbx_description
1 polymer ?
#
loop_
_entity_poly.entity_id
_entity_poly.type
_entity_poly.pdbx_seq_one_letter_code
_entity_poly.pdbx_strand_id
1 'polypeptide(L)'
;MFKALSLALVLGATGTTTVALAGQQVVGAQSAVAVSFQAGETHDYTASERALISDILNQAYQITKADFPQLADAISVELHPINRPGVDALGGVTGRAQRPGVLVLEMSVTYPGGPEAAARAGLLRTGLHEMHHLARGWTIENNAYGPGIAIAAA
;
A
#
# COMPACT_ATOMS: atom_id res chain seq x y z
N MET A 1 -77.52 33.60 -2.49
CA MET A 1 -76.28 33.37 -1.72
C MET A 1 -75.99 31.88 -1.75
N PHE A 2 -75.17 31.42 -2.70
CA PHE A 2 -74.84 30.00 -2.86
C PHE A 2 -73.51 29.71 -2.16
N LYS A 3 -73.55 28.91 -1.09
CA LYS A 3 -72.38 28.41 -0.39
C LYS A 3 -71.87 27.15 -1.11
N ALA A 4 -70.65 27.24 -1.64
CA ALA A 4 -69.91 26.10 -2.17
C ALA A 4 -69.33 25.29 -1.01
N LEU A 5 -69.56 23.97 -1.02
CA LEU A 5 -68.94 22.99 -0.13
C LEU A 5 -67.87 22.27 -0.94
N SER A 6 -66.60 22.63 -0.77
CA SER A 6 -65.47 21.97 -1.42
C SER A 6 -64.86 20.94 -0.46
N LEU A 7 -64.93 19.68 -0.89
CA LEU A 7 -64.31 18.52 -0.29
C LEU A 7 -62.78 18.58 -0.52
N ALA A 8 -62.00 18.67 0.56
CA ALA A 8 -60.55 18.68 0.49
C ALA A 8 -60.01 17.25 0.38
N LEU A 9 -59.27 16.99 -0.70
CA LEU A 9 -58.55 15.76 -1.00
C LEU A 9 -57.26 15.70 -0.15
N VAL A 10 -57.13 14.68 0.72
CA VAL A 10 -55.90 14.41 1.48
C VAL A 10 -54.96 13.58 0.60
N LEU A 11 -53.92 14.21 0.05
CA LEU A 11 -52.76 13.48 -0.47
C LEU A 11 -51.72 13.36 0.64
N GLY A 12 -51.43 12.12 1.04
CA GLY A 12 -50.29 11.80 1.90
C GLY A 12 -48.99 12.00 1.13
N ALA A 13 -48.13 12.87 1.64
CA ALA A 13 -46.73 12.93 1.25
C ALA A 13 -45.91 12.22 2.34
N THR A 14 -45.41 11.03 2.01
CA THR A 14 -44.36 10.35 2.78
C THR A 14 -43.12 11.21 2.73
N GLY A 15 -42.79 11.86 3.85
CA GLY A 15 -41.52 12.57 4.01
C GLY A 15 -40.38 11.57 3.98
N THR A 16 -39.69 11.46 2.85
CA THR A 16 -38.35 10.88 2.79
C THR A 16 -37.43 11.81 3.54
N THR A 17 -37.08 11.44 4.77
CA THR A 17 -35.97 12.04 5.52
C THR A 17 -34.69 11.78 4.74
N THR A 18 -34.29 12.73 3.89
CA THR A 18 -32.94 12.76 3.36
C THR A 18 -32.03 13.15 4.52
N VAL A 19 -31.42 12.15 5.15
CA VAL A 19 -30.23 12.38 5.98
C VAL A 19 -29.16 12.84 5.01
N ALA A 20 -28.89 14.14 4.99
CA ALA A 20 -27.68 14.67 4.38
C ALA A 20 -26.52 14.07 5.16
N LEU A 21 -25.87 13.05 4.61
CA LEU A 21 -24.51 12.69 5.02
C LEU A 21 -23.67 13.93 4.71
N ALA A 22 -23.39 14.71 5.74
CA ALA A 22 -22.37 15.73 5.69
C ALA A 22 -21.12 15.08 5.09
N GLY A 23 -20.73 15.57 3.92
CA GLY A 23 -19.48 15.20 3.29
C GLY A 23 -18.35 15.58 4.21
N GLN A 24 -17.97 14.65 5.08
CA GLN A 24 -16.64 14.63 5.62
C GLN A 24 -15.78 14.29 4.41
N GLN A 25 -15.17 15.31 3.81
CA GLN A 25 -13.98 15.06 2.99
C GLN A 25 -13.04 14.28 3.90
N VAL A 26 -12.98 12.97 3.69
CA VAL A 26 -11.86 12.18 4.14
C VAL A 26 -10.70 12.83 3.40
N VAL A 27 -9.98 13.72 4.10
CA VAL A 27 -8.65 14.15 3.69
C VAL A 27 -7.92 12.83 3.55
N GLY A 28 -7.81 12.33 2.32
CA GLY A 28 -7.13 11.09 2.04
C GLY A 28 -5.74 11.27 2.60
N ALA A 29 -5.45 10.62 3.73
CA ALA A 29 -4.14 10.66 4.31
C ALA A 29 -3.20 10.19 3.21
N GLN A 30 -2.36 11.10 2.72
CA GLN A 30 -1.43 10.74 1.67
C GLN A 30 -0.57 9.62 2.23
N SER A 31 -0.64 8.47 1.55
CA SER A 31 0.10 7.26 1.88
C SER A 31 1.54 7.63 2.21
N ALA A 32 2.01 7.29 3.43
CA ALA A 32 3.40 7.51 3.82
C ALA A 32 4.37 6.70 2.95
N VAL A 33 3.86 5.69 2.26
CA VAL A 33 4.59 4.93 1.24
C VAL A 33 4.16 5.38 -0.16
N ALA A 34 5.10 5.91 -0.93
CA ALA A 34 4.90 6.23 -2.34
C ALA A 34 5.47 5.09 -3.21
N VAL A 35 4.60 4.34 -3.89
CA VAL A 35 5.01 3.22 -4.73
C VAL A 35 5.09 3.64 -6.20
N SER A 36 6.28 3.54 -6.77
CA SER A 36 6.57 3.67 -8.19
C SER A 36 6.60 2.27 -8.82
N PHE A 37 5.50 1.91 -9.48
CA PHE A 37 5.37 0.64 -10.20
C PHE A 37 6.07 0.77 -11.55
N GLN A 38 7.17 0.07 -11.69
CA GLN A 38 7.93 0.05 -12.93
C GLN A 38 7.21 -0.83 -13.95
N ALA A 39 7.14 -0.36 -15.19
CA ALA A 39 6.69 -1.19 -16.30
C ALA A 39 7.79 -2.22 -16.61
N GLY A 40 7.42 -3.48 -16.71
CA GLY A 40 8.30 -4.52 -17.25
C GLY A 40 7.93 -4.86 -18.67
N GLU A 41 8.84 -5.51 -19.40
CA GLU A 41 8.51 -6.10 -20.71
C GLU A 41 7.38 -7.14 -20.61
N THR A 42 7.20 -7.73 -19.43
CA THR A 42 6.34 -8.91 -19.21
C THR A 42 5.05 -8.63 -18.45
N HIS A 43 4.93 -7.52 -17.73
CA HIS A 43 3.74 -7.21 -16.92
C HIS A 43 3.64 -5.72 -16.61
N ASP A 44 2.45 -5.17 -16.81
CA ASP A 44 2.04 -3.87 -16.28
C ASP A 44 1.03 -4.11 -15.16
N TYR A 45 1.36 -3.64 -13.95
CA TYR A 45 0.46 -3.83 -12.81
C TYR A 45 -0.89 -3.16 -13.04
N THR A 46 -1.95 -3.95 -12.86
CA THR A 46 -3.34 -3.50 -12.93
C THR A 46 -3.69 -2.58 -11.75
N ALA A 47 -4.84 -1.89 -11.85
CA ALA A 47 -5.30 -1.02 -10.76
C ALA A 47 -5.55 -1.79 -9.44
N SER A 48 -6.08 -3.03 -9.52
CA SER A 48 -6.33 -3.85 -8.32
C SER A 48 -5.03 -4.31 -7.67
N GLU A 49 -4.06 -4.75 -8.47
CA GLU A 49 -2.73 -5.12 -8.00
C GLU A 49 -2.06 -3.93 -7.31
N ARG A 50 -2.10 -2.74 -7.93
CA ARG A 50 -1.50 -1.52 -7.37
C ARG A 50 -2.13 -1.14 -6.03
N ALA A 51 -3.44 -1.23 -5.91
CA ALA A 51 -4.16 -0.95 -4.67
C ALA A 51 -3.76 -1.94 -3.57
N LEU A 52 -3.82 -3.25 -3.86
CA LEU A 52 -3.44 -4.31 -2.92
C LEU A 52 -2.00 -4.16 -2.42
N ILE A 53 -1.06 -3.93 -3.35
CA ILE A 53 0.37 -3.77 -3.05
C ILE A 53 0.60 -2.54 -2.18
N SER A 54 -0.04 -1.42 -2.52
CA SER A 54 0.09 -0.17 -1.76
C SER A 54 -0.48 -0.32 -0.35
N ASP A 55 -1.62 -1.00 -0.19
CA ASP A 55 -2.23 -1.26 1.12
C ASP A 55 -1.31 -2.10 2.01
N ILE A 56 -0.73 -3.19 1.46
CA ILE A 56 0.19 -4.06 2.21
C ILE A 56 1.46 -3.30 2.61
N LEU A 57 2.03 -2.49 1.72
CA LEU A 57 3.24 -1.71 2.03
C LEU A 57 2.96 -0.61 3.05
N ASN A 58 1.79 0.03 3.00
CA ASN A 58 1.35 0.95 4.05
C ASN A 58 1.20 0.25 5.39
N GLN A 59 0.63 -0.96 5.40
CA GLN A 59 0.54 -1.75 6.62
C GLN A 59 1.93 -2.06 7.19
N ALA A 60 2.88 -2.49 6.35
CA ALA A 60 4.26 -2.73 6.75
C ALA A 60 4.90 -1.45 7.35
N TYR A 61 4.66 -0.29 6.73
CA TYR A 61 5.12 0.99 7.23
C TYR A 61 4.56 1.32 8.61
N GLN A 62 3.24 1.22 8.80
CA GLN A 62 2.62 1.57 10.09
C GLN A 62 3.13 0.67 11.22
N ILE A 63 3.28 -0.64 10.97
CA ILE A 63 3.85 -1.58 11.93
C ILE A 63 5.29 -1.19 12.26
N THR A 64 6.12 -0.96 11.24
CA THR A 64 7.54 -0.65 11.47
C THR A 64 7.72 0.71 12.15
N LYS A 65 6.95 1.73 11.78
CA LYS A 65 7.00 3.07 12.38
C LYS A 65 6.56 3.06 13.85
N ALA A 66 5.64 2.17 14.23
CA ALA A 66 5.25 1.98 15.63
C ALA A 66 6.40 1.42 16.48
N ASP A 67 7.15 0.45 15.96
CA ASP A 67 8.30 -0.15 16.65
C ASP A 67 9.57 0.71 16.57
N PHE A 68 9.71 1.48 15.48
CA PHE A 68 10.87 2.33 15.19
C PHE A 68 10.41 3.75 14.83
N PRO A 69 10.12 4.60 15.84
CA PRO A 69 9.64 5.98 15.61
C PRO A 69 10.58 6.84 14.76
N GLN A 70 11.87 6.49 14.70
CA GLN A 70 12.88 7.16 13.89
C GLN A 70 12.85 6.81 12.39
N LEU A 71 12.06 5.83 11.95
CA LEU A 71 11.85 5.56 10.53
C LEU A 71 11.37 6.84 9.84
N ALA A 72 11.83 7.12 8.61
CA ALA A 72 11.43 8.34 7.91
C ALA A 72 9.89 8.47 7.77
N ASP A 73 9.37 9.70 7.80
CA ASP A 73 7.93 9.96 7.69
C ASP A 73 7.36 9.67 6.29
N ALA A 74 8.23 9.57 5.29
CA ALA A 74 7.89 9.16 3.94
C ALA A 74 8.91 8.15 3.40
N ILE A 75 8.40 7.09 2.76
CA ILE A 75 9.19 6.04 2.11
C ILE A 75 8.82 5.98 0.63
N SER A 76 9.82 5.98 -0.24
CA SER A 76 9.64 5.68 -1.66
C SER A 76 9.95 4.22 -1.94
N VAL A 77 9.12 3.56 -2.74
CA VAL A 77 9.29 2.17 -3.14
C VAL A 77 9.32 2.09 -4.66
N GLU A 78 10.39 1.55 -5.22
CA GLU A 78 10.44 1.14 -6.63
C GLU A 78 10.09 -0.34 -6.71
N LEU A 79 8.97 -0.68 -7.37
CA LEU A 79 8.54 -2.07 -7.53
C LEU A 79 8.74 -2.54 -8.97
N HIS A 80 9.59 -3.53 -9.15
CA HIS A 80 9.89 -4.13 -10.45
C HIS A 80 9.19 -5.48 -10.63
N PRO A 81 8.45 -5.69 -11.74
CA PRO A 81 8.02 -7.01 -12.13
C PRO A 81 9.23 -7.83 -12.62
N ILE A 82 9.35 -9.09 -12.18
CA ILE A 82 10.42 -9.99 -12.59
C ILE A 82 9.89 -11.36 -13.00
N ASN A 83 10.53 -11.99 -13.98
CA ASN A 83 10.30 -13.39 -14.35
C ASN A 83 11.43 -14.26 -13.76
N ARG A 84 11.34 -14.56 -12.46
CA ARG A 84 12.34 -15.35 -11.73
C ARG A 84 11.66 -16.35 -10.79
N PRO A 85 11.41 -17.59 -11.25
CA PRO A 85 10.77 -18.63 -10.45
C PRO A 85 11.48 -18.94 -9.12
N GLY A 86 12.80 -18.70 -9.02
CA GLY A 86 13.55 -18.88 -7.79
C GLY A 86 13.08 -18.00 -6.61
N VAL A 87 12.36 -16.90 -6.88
CA VAL A 87 11.79 -16.03 -5.84
C VAL A 87 10.50 -16.63 -5.24
N ASP A 88 9.89 -17.61 -5.89
CA ASP A 88 8.63 -18.21 -5.43
C ASP A 88 8.80 -18.90 -4.06
N ALA A 89 9.96 -19.49 -3.79
CA ALA A 89 10.31 -20.07 -2.49
C ALA A 89 10.35 -19.03 -1.35
N LEU A 90 10.45 -17.74 -1.68
CA LEU A 90 10.43 -16.61 -0.74
C LEU A 90 9.04 -15.96 -0.63
N GLY A 91 8.01 -16.56 -1.25
CA GLY A 91 6.67 -15.95 -1.34
C GLY A 91 6.53 -15.00 -2.52
N GLY A 92 7.39 -15.09 -3.53
CA GLY A 92 7.25 -14.34 -4.79
C GLY A 92 7.68 -12.86 -4.71
N VAL A 93 8.26 -12.41 -3.59
CA VAL A 93 8.74 -11.03 -3.41
C VAL A 93 10.12 -11.02 -2.75
N THR A 94 11.04 -10.26 -3.32
CA THR A 94 12.36 -9.97 -2.72
C THR A 94 12.60 -8.45 -2.75
N GLY A 95 13.57 -7.97 -1.98
CA GLY A 95 13.82 -6.54 -1.87
C GLY A 95 15.17 -6.19 -1.32
N ARG A 96 15.41 -4.89 -1.25
CA ARG A 96 16.53 -4.27 -0.53
C ARG A 96 16.20 -2.84 -0.11
N ALA A 97 16.70 -2.44 1.05
CA ALA A 97 16.85 -1.04 1.43
C ALA A 97 17.97 -0.38 0.61
N GLN A 98 17.61 0.39 -0.42
CA GLN A 98 18.57 0.93 -1.38
C GLN A 98 19.39 2.07 -0.78
N ARG A 99 18.71 3.07 -0.21
CA ARG A 99 19.30 4.27 0.41
C ARG A 99 18.30 4.83 1.42
N PRO A 100 18.67 5.80 2.29
CA PRO A 100 17.74 6.34 3.27
C PRO A 100 16.40 6.74 2.65
N GLY A 101 15.31 6.21 3.21
CA GLY A 101 13.93 6.44 2.75
C GLY A 101 13.53 5.73 1.45
N VAL A 102 14.36 4.87 0.85
CA VAL A 102 14.07 4.24 -0.44
C VAL A 102 14.27 2.73 -0.43
N LEU A 103 13.23 2.02 -0.86
CA LEU A 103 13.24 0.59 -1.09
C LEU A 103 13.22 0.28 -2.59
N VAL A 104 13.91 -0.80 -2.97
CA VAL A 104 13.71 -1.44 -4.27
C VAL A 104 13.20 -2.84 -4.02
N LEU A 105 12.01 -3.14 -4.54
CA LEU A 105 11.35 -4.43 -4.42
C LEU A 105 11.20 -5.06 -5.81
N GLU A 106 11.26 -6.37 -5.85
CA GLU A 106 11.06 -7.16 -7.06
C GLU A 106 10.00 -8.22 -6.78
N MET A 107 9.01 -8.35 -7.67
CA MET A 107 7.90 -9.27 -7.52
C MET A 107 7.77 -10.20 -8.73
N SER A 108 7.69 -11.50 -8.44
CA SER A 108 7.53 -12.57 -9.42
C SER A 108 6.17 -12.46 -10.09
N VAL A 109 6.16 -12.18 -11.40
CA VAL A 109 4.92 -12.18 -12.21
C VAL A 109 4.50 -13.59 -12.62
N THR A 110 5.40 -14.56 -12.45
CA THR A 110 5.16 -15.98 -12.72
C THR A 110 4.83 -16.79 -11.47
N TYR A 111 4.68 -16.13 -10.31
CA TYR A 111 4.31 -16.80 -9.06
C TYR A 111 2.99 -17.57 -9.25
N PRO A 112 2.81 -18.77 -8.66
CA PRO A 112 1.55 -19.48 -8.73
C PRO A 112 0.38 -18.62 -8.22
N GLY A 113 -0.56 -18.29 -9.10
CA GLY A 113 -1.67 -17.38 -8.81
C GLY A 113 -1.42 -15.90 -9.15
N GLY A 114 -0.27 -15.59 -9.77
CA GLY A 114 0.07 -14.27 -10.29
C GLY A 114 0.55 -13.27 -9.21
N PRO A 115 0.74 -11.99 -9.61
CA PRO A 115 1.28 -10.95 -8.73
C PRO A 115 0.43 -10.70 -7.48
N GLU A 116 -0.89 -10.79 -7.56
CA GLU A 116 -1.74 -10.64 -6.36
C GLU A 116 -1.50 -11.76 -5.33
N ALA A 117 -1.26 -13.00 -5.79
CA ALA A 117 -0.92 -14.11 -4.91
C ALA A 117 0.48 -13.93 -4.29
N ALA A 118 1.46 -13.48 -5.07
CA ALA A 118 2.79 -13.11 -4.56
C ALA A 118 2.72 -11.99 -3.51
N ALA A 119 1.91 -10.95 -3.77
CA ALA A 119 1.71 -9.85 -2.84
C ALA A 119 1.17 -10.35 -1.49
N ARG A 120 0.13 -11.19 -1.51
CA ARG A 120 -0.46 -11.76 -0.29
C ARG A 120 0.49 -12.72 0.44
N ALA A 121 1.31 -13.45 -0.29
CA ALA A 121 2.21 -14.45 0.27
C ALA A 121 3.47 -13.84 0.92
N GLY A 122 4.11 -12.87 0.25
CA GLY A 122 5.45 -12.42 0.62
C GLY A 122 5.59 -10.93 0.96
N LEU A 123 4.75 -10.05 0.42
CA LEU A 123 5.03 -8.61 0.41
C LEU A 123 5.06 -7.98 1.81
N LEU A 124 4.17 -8.39 2.72
CA LEU A 124 4.15 -7.86 4.08
C LEU A 124 5.46 -8.18 4.82
N ARG A 125 5.90 -9.45 4.78
CA ARG A 125 7.15 -9.90 5.42
C ARG A 125 8.35 -9.15 4.83
N THR A 126 8.44 -9.09 3.49
CA THR A 126 9.55 -8.41 2.82
C THR A 126 9.55 -6.92 3.13
N GLY A 127 8.39 -6.25 3.10
CA GLY A 127 8.26 -4.84 3.46
C GLY A 127 8.73 -4.55 4.89
N LEU A 128 8.32 -5.36 5.87
CA LEU A 128 8.78 -5.23 7.26
C LEU A 128 10.31 -5.37 7.38
N HIS A 129 10.89 -6.35 6.69
CA HIS A 129 12.33 -6.59 6.71
C HIS A 129 13.11 -5.41 6.14
N GLU A 130 12.72 -4.91 4.97
CA GLU A 130 13.43 -3.80 4.33
C GLU A 130 13.21 -2.46 5.05
N MET A 131 12.03 -2.22 5.63
CA MET A 131 11.79 -1.02 6.43
C MET A 131 12.53 -1.06 7.76
N HIS A 132 12.74 -2.24 8.36
CA HIS A 132 13.64 -2.41 9.49
C HIS A 132 15.06 -1.96 9.12
N HIS A 133 15.58 -2.42 7.97
CA HIS A 133 16.89 -1.97 7.47
C HIS A 133 16.96 -0.45 7.32
N LEU A 134 15.93 0.20 6.76
CA LEU A 134 15.85 1.66 6.69
C LEU A 134 15.85 2.32 8.08
N ALA A 135 15.05 1.82 9.03
CA ALA A 135 14.98 2.36 10.38
C ALA A 135 16.30 2.25 11.16
N ARG A 136 17.11 1.24 10.81
CA ARG A 136 18.45 1.04 11.37
C ARG A 136 19.50 1.91 10.67
N GLY A 137 19.29 2.27 9.41
CA GLY A 137 20.31 2.92 8.57
C GLY A 137 21.21 1.91 7.84
N TRP A 138 20.73 0.68 7.68
CA TRP A 138 21.37 -0.39 6.91
C TRP A 138 20.87 -0.32 5.47
N THR A 139 21.67 0.30 4.60
CA THR A 139 21.31 0.49 3.20
C THR A 139 22.45 0.08 2.28
N ILE A 140 22.14 -0.17 1.01
CA ILE A 140 23.17 -0.45 -0.01
C ILE A 140 24.04 0.78 -0.25
N GLU A 141 23.40 1.94 -0.44
CA GLU A 141 24.04 3.23 -0.61
C GLU A 141 23.93 4.03 0.69
N ASN A 142 24.97 4.79 1.03
CA ASN A 142 25.00 5.65 2.23
C ASN A 142 24.72 4.89 3.55
N ASN A 143 25.20 3.65 3.66
CA ASN A 143 25.09 2.85 4.88
C ASN A 143 25.75 3.56 6.07
N ALA A 144 25.03 3.67 7.19
CA ALA A 144 25.53 4.34 8.39
C ALA A 144 26.67 3.59 9.12
N TYR A 145 26.90 2.32 8.78
CA TYR A 145 27.82 1.43 9.51
C TYR A 145 28.93 0.82 8.63
N GLY A 146 29.00 1.18 7.35
CA GLY A 146 29.93 0.58 6.39
C GLY A 146 29.48 -0.79 5.85
N PRO A 147 30.28 -1.43 4.97
CA PRO A 147 29.90 -2.67 4.30
C PRO A 147 30.04 -3.90 5.20
N GLY A 148 29.10 -4.86 5.11
CA GLY A 148 29.25 -6.21 5.69
C GLY A 148 27.97 -6.80 6.28
N ILE A 149 27.70 -8.08 6.00
CA ILE A 149 26.47 -8.77 6.46
C ILE A 149 26.41 -8.94 7.99
N ALA A 150 27.57 -9.04 8.65
CA ALA A 150 27.65 -9.14 10.11
C ALA A 150 27.13 -7.89 10.82
N ILE A 151 27.10 -6.75 10.14
CA ILE A 151 26.63 -5.47 10.66
C ILE A 151 25.12 -5.33 10.42
N ALA A 152 24.62 -5.83 9.28
CA ALA A 152 23.21 -5.77 8.90
C ALA A 152 22.31 -6.80 9.61
N ALA A 153 22.86 -7.69 10.42
CA ALA A 153 22.14 -8.75 11.13
C ALA A 153 22.21 -8.64 12.67
N ALA A 154 22.77 -7.53 13.21
CA ALA A 154 23.13 -7.35 14.62
C ALA A 154 22.21 -6.39 15.42
#